data_AF-A0A1B6K4N1-F1
#
_entry.id   AF-A0A1B6K4N1-F1
#
_cell.length_a   1.000
_cell.length_b   1.000
_cell.length_c   1.000
_cell.angle_alpha   90.00
_cell.angle_beta   90.00
_cell.angle_gamma   90.00
#
_symmetry.space_group_name_H-M   'P 1'
#
loop_
_entity.id
_entity.type
_entity.pdbx_description
1 polymer ?
#
loop_
_entity_poly.entity_id
_entity_poly.type
_entity_poly.pdbx_seq_one_letter_code
_entity_poly.pdbx_strand_id
1 'polypeptide(L)'
;SSMDNSADPEKFRADLMNIARTTLSSKILSQHKEHFSQLAVDAVLRLKGSGNLSAIQIIRKKGGVLEDSFLDKGFLLDKKPGQHQPKRIENAKILIANTPMDTDKIKVFGSRVRVDSMAKIAELEVAEKEKMRDKVEKIIKHQCNVFVNRQLIYNYPEQLFADAGVMAIEHADFDGIERLALVTGGEIVSTFDQPEKVKLGHCDLIEEVMIGEDTLLRFGGVALGEACTIVIRGATQQIIDEAERSLHDALCVLAATVRETSIVYGGGCSEMLMACAVQAEAAKTPGKEAVAMEAFARA
;
A
#
# COMPACT_ATOMS: atom_id res chain seq x y z
N SER A 1 -33.85 8.20 -12.38
CA SER A 1 -33.00 8.45 -13.57
C SER A 1 -31.55 8.45 -13.13
N SER A 2 -30.79 7.43 -13.52
CA SER A 2 -29.33 7.45 -13.38
C SER A 2 -28.73 8.32 -14.50
N MET A 3 -27.58 8.94 -14.22
CA MET A 3 -26.77 9.59 -15.23
C MET A 3 -25.45 8.85 -15.35
N ASP A 4 -24.95 8.70 -16.57
CA ASP A 4 -23.64 8.13 -16.85
C ASP A 4 -22.85 9.12 -17.71
N ASN A 5 -21.78 9.68 -17.14
CA ASN A 5 -20.88 10.62 -17.80
C ASN A 5 -19.51 10.01 -18.11
N SER A 6 -19.40 8.68 -18.14
CA SER A 6 -18.14 7.95 -18.39
C SER A 6 -17.42 8.34 -19.69
N ALA A 7 -18.16 8.81 -20.70
CA ALA A 7 -17.62 9.20 -21.99
C ALA A 7 -16.83 10.53 -21.96
N ASP A 8 -17.05 11.39 -20.97
CA ASP A 8 -16.41 12.71 -20.85
C ASP A 8 -15.52 12.76 -19.61
N PRO A 9 -14.18 12.77 -19.75
CA PRO A 9 -13.26 12.67 -18.63
C PRO A 9 -13.35 13.85 -17.66
N GLU A 10 -13.74 15.05 -18.13
CA GLU A 10 -13.88 16.21 -17.25
C GLU A 10 -15.13 16.09 -16.38
N LYS A 11 -16.25 15.66 -16.99
CA LYS A 11 -17.50 15.43 -16.25
C LYS A 11 -17.38 14.25 -15.31
N PHE A 12 -16.74 13.16 -15.74
CA PHE A 12 -16.50 12.00 -14.89
C PHE A 12 -15.64 12.36 -13.67
N ARG A 13 -14.58 13.16 -13.86
CA ARG A 13 -13.79 13.69 -12.74
C ARG A 13 -14.61 14.56 -11.80
N ALA A 14 -15.48 15.41 -12.34
CA ALA A 14 -16.38 16.24 -11.53
C ALA A 14 -17.38 15.39 -10.73
N ASP A 15 -17.91 14.32 -11.31
CA ASP A 15 -18.80 13.38 -10.63
C ASP A 15 -18.07 12.67 -9.48
N LEU A 16 -16.86 12.17 -9.71
CA LEU A 16 -16.02 11.57 -8.67
C LEU A 16 -15.72 12.56 -7.53
N MET A 17 -15.44 13.82 -7.86
CA MET A 17 -15.25 14.87 -6.84
C MET A 17 -16.53 15.09 -6.02
N ASN A 18 -17.70 15.12 -6.64
CA ASN A 18 -18.98 15.29 -5.95
C ASN A 18 -19.32 14.10 -5.04
N ILE A 19 -19.02 12.89 -5.49
CA ILE A 19 -19.18 11.67 -4.69
C ILE A 19 -18.26 11.71 -3.47
N ALA A 20 -16.97 12.00 -3.67
CA ALA A 20 -15.99 12.09 -2.59
C ALA A 20 -16.39 13.16 -1.55
N ARG A 21 -16.81 14.35 -2.00
CA ARG A 21 -17.29 15.42 -1.13
C ARG A 21 -18.49 14.98 -0.31
N THR A 22 -19.43 14.26 -0.91
CA THR A 22 -20.63 13.75 -0.22
C THR A 22 -20.24 12.76 0.88
N THR A 23 -19.40 11.77 0.57
CA THR A 23 -18.95 10.74 1.52
C THR A 23 -18.15 11.31 2.68
N LEU A 24 -17.36 12.36 2.44
CA LEU A 24 -16.55 13.02 3.48
C LEU A 24 -17.32 14.05 4.31
N SER A 25 -18.47 14.53 3.84
CA SER A 25 -19.22 15.61 4.51
C SER A 25 -19.82 15.19 5.85
N SER A 26 -20.05 13.90 6.10
CA SER A 26 -20.58 13.39 7.38
C SER A 26 -19.51 13.08 8.43
N LYS A 27 -18.24 13.41 8.19
CA LYS A 27 -17.09 12.97 9.01
C LYS A 27 -16.24 14.15 9.49
N ILE A 28 -15.22 13.86 10.32
CA ILE A 28 -14.28 14.89 10.84
C ILE A 28 -13.58 15.64 9.70
N LEU A 29 -13.37 14.98 8.56
CA LEU A 29 -12.78 15.57 7.36
C LEU A 29 -13.69 16.61 6.65
N SER A 30 -14.91 16.89 7.13
CA SER A 30 -15.83 17.85 6.52
C SER A 30 -15.23 19.25 6.33
N GLN A 31 -14.34 19.69 7.25
CA GLN A 31 -13.67 21.00 7.17
C GLN A 31 -12.64 21.07 6.03
N HIS A 32 -11.93 19.97 5.77
CA HIS A 32 -10.90 19.87 4.72
C HIS A 32 -11.33 18.96 3.57
N LYS A 33 -12.64 18.82 3.36
CA LYS A 33 -13.19 17.83 2.42
C LYS A 33 -12.73 18.06 0.99
N GLU A 34 -12.46 19.30 0.60
CA GLU A 34 -12.02 19.63 -0.75
C GLU A 34 -10.66 19.01 -1.05
N HIS A 35 -9.71 19.19 -0.12
CA HIS A 35 -8.36 18.65 -0.21
C HIS A 35 -8.37 17.11 -0.26
N PHE A 36 -9.05 16.47 0.68
CA PHE A 36 -9.11 15.00 0.72
C PHE A 36 -9.91 14.40 -0.44
N SER A 37 -10.93 15.11 -0.96
CA SER A 37 -11.64 14.68 -2.18
C SER A 37 -10.69 14.68 -3.37
N GLN A 38 -9.90 15.73 -3.54
CA GLN A 38 -8.93 15.81 -4.62
C GLN A 38 -7.87 14.70 -4.53
N LEU A 39 -7.32 14.45 -3.33
CA LEU A 39 -6.37 13.36 -3.09
C LEU A 39 -6.96 11.99 -3.42
N ALA A 40 -8.19 11.72 -2.99
CA ALA A 40 -8.86 10.45 -3.24
C ALA A 40 -9.15 10.24 -4.73
N VAL A 41 -9.63 11.27 -5.44
CA VAL A 41 -9.91 11.20 -6.87
C VAL A 41 -8.61 11.03 -7.68
N ASP A 42 -7.56 11.78 -7.35
CA ASP A 42 -6.26 11.66 -8.03
C ASP A 42 -5.63 10.27 -7.80
N ALA A 43 -5.82 9.67 -6.63
CA ALA A 43 -5.37 8.30 -6.34
C ALA A 43 -6.17 7.26 -7.14
N VAL A 44 -7.50 7.38 -7.20
CA VAL A 44 -8.36 6.41 -7.89
C VAL A 44 -8.20 6.49 -9.42
N LEU A 45 -8.05 7.69 -9.99
CA LEU A 45 -7.81 7.86 -11.42
C LEU A 45 -6.50 7.21 -11.88
N ARG A 46 -5.52 7.06 -11.00
CA ARG A 46 -4.26 6.35 -11.30
C ARG A 46 -4.44 4.86 -11.46
N LEU A 47 -5.43 4.25 -10.80
CA LEU A 47 -5.69 2.82 -10.87
C LEU A 47 -6.19 2.35 -12.25
N LYS A 48 -6.50 3.27 -13.18
CA LYS A 48 -6.89 2.99 -14.58
C LYS A 48 -7.95 1.88 -14.74
N GLY A 49 -8.87 1.76 -13.79
CA GLY A 49 -9.97 0.79 -13.85
C GLY A 49 -9.70 -0.58 -13.23
N SER A 50 -8.51 -0.85 -12.67
CA SER A 50 -8.27 -2.11 -11.95
C SER A 50 -9.17 -2.23 -10.70
N GLY A 51 -9.53 -1.10 -10.09
CA GLY A 51 -10.32 -1.05 -8.85
C GLY A 51 -9.65 -1.77 -7.67
N ASN A 52 -8.35 -2.04 -7.79
CA ASN A 52 -7.58 -2.72 -6.76
C ASN A 52 -7.08 -1.70 -5.75
N LEU A 53 -7.83 -1.56 -4.64
CA LEU A 53 -7.47 -0.71 -3.51
C LEU A 53 -6.13 -1.10 -2.86
N SER A 54 -5.65 -2.33 -3.08
CA SER A 54 -4.34 -2.78 -2.58
C SER A 54 -3.16 -1.98 -3.12
N ALA A 55 -3.29 -1.38 -4.31
CA ALA A 55 -2.28 -0.52 -4.92
C ALA A 55 -2.20 0.89 -4.29
N ILE A 56 -3.24 1.29 -3.54
CA ILE A 56 -3.24 2.54 -2.77
C ILE A 56 -2.81 2.22 -1.35
N GLN A 57 -1.66 2.76 -0.93
CA GLN A 57 -1.21 2.67 0.46
C GLN A 57 -1.60 3.94 1.21
N ILE A 58 -2.06 3.78 2.45
CA ILE A 58 -2.29 4.90 3.35
C ILE A 58 -1.22 4.82 4.46
N ILE A 59 -0.45 5.89 4.64
CA ILE A 59 0.53 6.01 5.72
C ILE A 59 0.07 7.09 6.68
N ARG A 60 0.04 6.76 7.96
CA ARG A 60 -0.31 7.66 9.06
C ARG A 60 0.95 8.22 9.69
N LYS A 61 1.13 9.54 9.67
CA LYS A 61 2.24 10.21 10.33
C LYS A 61 1.76 11.31 11.26
N LYS A 62 2.19 11.24 12.52
CA LYS A 62 1.92 12.28 13.52
C LYS A 62 2.65 13.57 13.18
N GLY A 63 2.03 14.68 13.56
CA GLY A 63 2.56 16.03 13.41
C GLY A 63 2.01 16.76 12.17
N GLY A 64 2.14 18.08 12.20
CA GLY A 64 1.56 18.96 11.18
C GLY A 64 0.05 19.11 11.28
N VAL A 65 -0.54 19.68 10.23
CA VAL A 65 -1.99 19.84 10.06
C VAL A 65 -2.53 18.82 9.05
N LEU A 66 -3.85 18.61 9.05
CA LEU A 66 -4.50 17.71 8.09
C LEU A 66 -4.27 18.15 6.63
N GLU A 67 -4.14 19.45 6.37
CA GLU A 67 -3.86 20.02 5.04
C GLU A 67 -2.46 19.66 4.52
N ASP A 68 -1.52 19.32 5.40
CA ASP A 68 -0.18 18.84 5.02
C ASP A 68 -0.20 17.41 4.46
N SER A 69 -1.36 16.75 4.46
CA SER A 69 -1.54 15.43 3.85
C SER A 69 -1.38 15.52 2.34
N PHE A 70 -0.72 14.55 1.72
CA PHE A 70 -0.45 14.59 0.28
C PHE A 70 -0.45 13.20 -0.35
N LEU A 71 -0.59 13.19 -1.68
CA LEU A 71 -0.52 12.00 -2.52
C LEU A 71 0.89 11.92 -3.12
N ASP A 72 1.67 10.92 -2.72
CA ASP A 72 2.90 10.59 -3.41
C ASP A 72 2.61 9.75 -4.66
N LYS A 73 3.31 10.08 -5.74
CA LYS A 73 3.12 9.41 -7.04
C LYS A 73 3.77 8.02 -7.10
N GLY A 74 4.58 7.68 -6.12
CA GLY A 74 5.29 6.42 -6.01
C GLY A 74 4.83 5.62 -4.80
N PHE A 75 5.75 4.84 -4.26
CA PHE A 75 5.54 4.03 -3.07
C PHE A 75 6.41 4.55 -1.92
N LEU A 76 5.84 4.69 -0.73
CA LEU A 76 6.59 5.07 0.47
C LEU A 76 6.69 3.87 1.43
N LEU A 77 7.89 3.63 1.94
CA LEU A 77 8.15 2.59 2.93
C LEU A 77 8.66 3.21 4.22
N ASP A 78 7.98 2.91 5.34
CA ASP A 78 8.33 3.39 6.68
C ASP A 78 9.47 2.59 7.29
N LYS A 79 10.61 2.64 6.60
CA LYS A 79 11.86 1.99 6.97
C LYS A 79 13.03 2.89 6.61
N LYS A 80 14.14 2.68 7.31
CA LYS A 80 15.41 3.34 7.06
C LYS A 80 16.33 2.38 6.30
N PRO A 81 17.24 2.90 5.46
CA PRO A 81 18.29 2.08 4.90
C PRO A 81 19.22 1.60 6.03
N GLY A 82 19.95 0.51 5.78
CA GLY A 82 20.97 0.02 6.69
C GLY A 82 22.11 1.02 6.89
N GLN A 83 22.94 0.75 7.89
CA GLN A 83 24.04 1.63 8.28
C GLN A 83 25.09 1.70 7.16
N HIS A 84 25.59 2.91 6.86
CA HIS A 84 26.62 3.18 5.84
C HIS A 84 26.24 2.78 4.40
N GLN A 85 24.95 2.58 4.12
CA GLN A 85 24.46 2.28 2.79
C GLN A 85 24.09 3.56 2.00
N PRO A 86 24.04 3.48 0.66
CA PRO A 86 23.63 4.62 -0.16
C PRO A 86 22.22 5.08 0.22
N LYS A 87 22.03 6.38 0.46
CA LYS A 87 20.71 6.97 0.78
C LYS A 87 19.85 7.29 -0.44
N ARG A 88 20.49 7.29 -1.61
CA ARG A 88 19.86 7.56 -2.89
C ARG A 88 20.39 6.57 -3.93
N ILE A 89 19.48 5.94 -4.66
CA ILE A 89 19.80 4.98 -5.72
C ILE A 89 19.01 5.37 -6.96
N GLU A 90 19.71 5.51 -8.09
CA GLU A 90 19.11 5.73 -9.40
C GLU A 90 19.06 4.40 -10.17
N ASN A 91 18.02 4.21 -10.98
CA ASN A 91 17.75 2.97 -11.75
C ASN A 91 17.86 1.72 -10.87
N ALA A 92 17.06 1.69 -9.80
CA ALA A 92 17.15 0.64 -8.81
C ALA A 92 16.63 -0.70 -9.36
N LYS A 93 17.44 -1.74 -9.15
CA LYS A 93 17.06 -3.15 -9.31
C LYS A 93 16.80 -3.72 -7.92
N ILE A 94 15.55 -4.03 -7.64
CA ILE A 94 15.06 -4.40 -6.32
C ILE A 94 14.86 -5.91 -6.27
N LEU A 95 15.58 -6.59 -5.38
CA LEU A 95 15.30 -7.96 -5.02
C LEU A 95 14.43 -7.98 -3.77
N ILE A 96 13.23 -8.55 -3.89
CA ILE A 96 12.27 -8.64 -2.79
C ILE A 96 12.30 -10.08 -2.27
N ALA A 97 12.58 -10.23 -0.97
CA ALA A 97 12.79 -11.53 -0.38
C ALA A 97 12.02 -11.77 0.93
N ASN A 98 11.77 -13.03 1.20
CA ASN A 98 11.28 -13.53 2.48
C ASN A 98 12.14 -14.72 2.91
N THR A 99 13.41 -14.45 3.21
CA THR A 99 14.39 -15.48 3.60
C THR A 99 15.10 -15.06 4.88
N PRO A 100 15.28 -15.97 5.85
CA PRO A 100 16.12 -15.69 7.00
C PRO A 100 17.58 -15.53 6.55
N MET A 101 18.19 -14.41 6.93
CA MET A 101 19.62 -14.16 6.76
C MET A 101 20.46 -14.81 7.87
N ASP A 102 19.80 -15.35 8.90
CA ASP A 102 20.44 -16.18 9.92
C ASP A 102 20.86 -17.55 9.35
N THR A 103 21.61 -18.27 10.17
CA THR A 103 21.85 -19.70 10.07
C THR A 103 20.55 -20.44 9.76
N ASP A 104 20.56 -21.20 8.66
CA ASP A 104 19.47 -22.12 8.35
C ASP A 104 19.46 -23.20 9.43
N LYS A 105 18.72 -22.95 10.51
CA LYS A 105 18.41 -24.00 11.49
C LYS A 105 17.66 -25.06 10.71
N ILE A 106 18.35 -26.17 10.46
CA ILE A 106 17.77 -27.35 9.84
C ILE A 106 16.51 -27.65 10.65
N LYS A 107 15.33 -27.65 10.00
CA LYS A 107 14.02 -27.88 10.63
C LYS A 107 13.84 -29.32 11.16
N VAL A 108 14.94 -30.03 11.42
CA VAL A 108 14.95 -31.32 12.10
C VAL A 108 14.86 -31.02 13.59
N PHE A 109 13.64 -31.14 14.12
CA PHE A 109 13.37 -31.06 15.56
C PHE A 109 14.34 -31.95 16.33
N GLY A 110 15.07 -31.38 17.31
CA GLY A 110 15.95 -32.14 18.20
C GLY A 110 17.44 -32.18 17.81
N SER A 111 17.86 -31.48 16.76
CA SER A 111 19.28 -31.35 16.40
C SER A 111 20.05 -30.56 17.48
N ARG A 112 20.67 -31.25 18.44
CA ARG A 112 21.59 -30.65 19.42
C ARG A 112 23.01 -30.85 18.94
N VAL A 113 23.68 -29.76 18.59
CA VAL A 113 25.12 -29.79 18.29
C VAL A 113 25.85 -30.04 19.61
N ARG A 114 26.36 -31.26 19.81
CA ARG A 114 27.28 -31.57 20.92
C ARG A 114 28.70 -31.36 20.42
N VAL A 115 29.45 -30.55 21.15
CA VAL A 115 30.81 -30.18 20.77
C VAL A 115 31.78 -30.70 21.84
N ASP A 116 32.81 -31.41 21.41
CA ASP A 116 33.75 -32.11 22.31
C ASP A 116 34.88 -31.19 22.82
N SER A 117 35.05 -30.00 22.23
CA SER A 117 36.12 -29.06 22.58
C SER A 117 35.75 -27.61 22.24
N MET A 118 36.39 -26.66 22.90
CA MET A 118 36.25 -25.22 22.61
C MET A 118 36.74 -24.85 21.20
N ALA A 119 37.72 -25.58 20.67
CA ALA A 119 38.22 -25.36 19.30
C ALA A 119 37.13 -25.62 18.25
N LYS A 120 36.35 -26.69 18.40
CA LYS A 120 35.23 -26.99 17.51
C LYS A 120 34.10 -25.96 17.59
N ILE A 121 33.94 -25.26 18.72
CA ILE A 121 32.97 -24.15 18.85
C ILE A 121 33.41 -22.97 17.99
N ALA A 122 34.71 -22.62 18.00
CA ALA A 122 35.24 -21.57 17.15
C ALA A 122 35.10 -21.93 15.65
N GLU A 123 35.36 -23.18 15.28
CA GLU A 123 35.15 -23.67 13.91
C GLU A 123 33.68 -23.57 13.47
N LEU A 124 32.74 -23.89 14.36
CA LEU A 124 31.30 -23.72 14.12
C LEU A 124 30.92 -22.26 13.88
N GLU A 125 31.44 -21.33 14.68
CA GLU A 125 31.17 -19.89 14.51
C GLU A 125 31.69 -19.37 13.16
N VAL A 126 32.89 -19.82 12.74
CA VAL A 126 33.46 -19.47 11.43
C VAL A 126 32.60 -20.03 10.30
N ALA A 127 32.18 -21.29 10.40
CA ALA A 127 31.33 -21.93 9.40
C ALA A 127 29.95 -21.26 9.30
N GLU A 128 29.40 -20.75 10.39
CA GLU A 128 28.15 -19.97 10.39
C GLU A 128 28.32 -18.63 9.67
N LYS A 129 29.42 -17.92 9.93
CA LYS A 129 29.75 -16.67 9.21
C LYS A 129 29.96 -16.90 7.73
N GLU A 130 30.65 -17.97 7.35
CA GLU A 130 30.89 -18.32 5.95
C GLU A 130 29.56 -18.61 5.21
N LYS A 131 28.63 -19.33 5.83
CA LYS A 131 27.29 -19.55 5.26
C LYS A 131 26.51 -18.25 5.06
N MET A 132 26.58 -17.31 6.01
CA MET A 132 25.95 -16.00 5.88
C MET A 132 26.56 -15.21 4.71
N ARG A 133 27.89 -15.25 4.60
CA ARG A 133 28.62 -14.62 3.50
C ARG A 133 28.23 -15.23 2.15
N ASP A 134 28.20 -16.55 2.03
CA ASP A 134 27.81 -17.26 0.81
C ASP A 134 26.39 -16.86 0.36
N LYS A 135 25.44 -16.71 1.29
CA LYS A 135 24.09 -16.23 1.00
C LYS A 135 24.10 -14.81 0.44
N VAL A 136 24.87 -13.90 1.04
CA VAL A 136 25.00 -12.51 0.57
C VAL A 136 25.66 -12.47 -0.82
N GLU A 137 26.72 -13.25 -1.04
CA GLU A 137 27.38 -13.36 -2.34
C GLU A 137 26.43 -13.91 -3.41
N LYS A 138 25.56 -14.88 -3.06
CA LYS A 138 24.48 -15.32 -3.96
C LYS A 138 23.55 -14.18 -4.33
N ILE A 139 23.14 -13.34 -3.37
CA ILE A 139 22.27 -12.18 -3.61
C ILE A 139 22.96 -11.16 -4.53
N ILE A 140 24.23 -10.83 -4.28
CA ILE A 140 25.02 -9.90 -5.10
C ILE A 140 25.14 -10.41 -6.55
N LYS A 141 25.22 -11.73 -6.77
CA LYS A 141 25.23 -12.32 -8.13
C LYS A 141 23.95 -12.03 -8.95
N HIS A 142 22.82 -11.70 -8.30
CA HIS A 142 21.61 -11.24 -9.01
C HIS A 142 21.76 -9.82 -9.57
N GLN A 143 22.85 -9.11 -9.26
CA GLN A 143 23.11 -7.73 -9.69
C GLN A 143 22.00 -6.75 -9.27
N CYS A 144 21.45 -6.93 -8.07
CA CYS A 144 20.50 -6.02 -7.47
C CYS A 144 21.21 -4.87 -6.75
N ASN A 145 20.66 -3.66 -6.84
CA ASN A 145 21.16 -2.48 -6.12
C ASN A 145 20.45 -2.31 -4.77
N VAL A 146 19.27 -2.92 -4.63
CA VAL A 146 18.42 -2.84 -3.44
C VAL A 146 17.95 -4.24 -3.08
N PHE A 147 18.12 -4.60 -1.82
CA PHE A 147 17.64 -5.83 -1.24
C PHE A 147 16.61 -5.52 -0.15
N VAL A 148 15.37 -5.92 -0.36
CA VAL A 148 14.28 -5.75 0.61
C VAL A 148 13.95 -7.11 1.19
N ASN A 149 14.09 -7.26 2.49
CA ASN A 149 13.75 -8.51 3.18
C ASN A 149 12.63 -8.31 4.20
N ARG A 150 11.75 -9.31 4.26
CA ARG A 150 10.75 -9.41 5.33
C ARG A 150 11.38 -9.67 6.68
N GLN A 151 12.39 -10.51 6.69
CA GLN A 151 13.09 -10.90 7.91
C GLN A 151 14.14 -9.84 8.27
N LEU A 152 14.56 -9.87 9.53
CA LEU A 152 15.67 -9.04 10.02
C LEU A 152 16.97 -9.42 9.31
N ILE A 153 17.84 -8.44 9.15
CA ILE A 153 19.18 -8.60 8.57
C ILE A 153 20.18 -8.27 9.68
N TYR A 154 20.96 -9.26 10.11
CA TYR A 154 21.95 -9.05 11.16
C TYR A 154 23.13 -8.19 10.68
N ASN A 155 23.84 -7.58 11.64
CA ASN A 155 24.95 -6.66 11.38
C ASN A 155 26.01 -7.20 10.42
N TYR A 156 26.32 -8.51 10.47
CA TYR A 156 27.37 -9.09 9.61
C TYR A 156 26.94 -9.13 8.13
N PRO A 157 25.79 -9.73 7.75
CA PRO A 157 25.23 -9.55 6.41
C PRO A 157 25.02 -8.10 5.98
N GLU A 158 24.56 -7.23 6.89
CA GLU A 158 24.32 -5.81 6.61
C GLU A 158 25.61 -5.09 6.19
N GLN A 159 26.73 -5.35 6.89
CA GLN A 159 28.06 -4.85 6.53
C GLN A 159 28.49 -5.33 5.15
N LEU A 160 28.28 -6.62 4.84
CA LEU A 160 28.62 -7.15 3.51
C LEU A 160 27.82 -6.49 2.39
N PHE A 161 26.55 -6.14 2.63
CA PHE A 161 25.76 -5.36 1.68
C PHE A 161 26.28 -3.93 1.53
N ALA A 162 26.68 -3.29 2.63
CA ALA A 162 27.27 -1.95 2.61
C ALA A 162 28.59 -1.93 1.83
N ASP A 163 29.48 -2.91 2.04
CA ASP A 163 30.75 -3.07 1.31
C ASP A 163 30.53 -3.28 -0.19
N ALA A 164 29.45 -3.98 -0.56
CA ALA A 164 29.05 -4.19 -1.95
C ALA A 164 28.27 -3.00 -2.56
N GLY A 165 27.93 -1.98 -1.77
CA GLY A 165 27.14 -0.84 -2.22
C GLY A 165 25.65 -1.14 -2.46
N VAL A 166 25.12 -2.22 -1.87
CA VAL A 166 23.71 -2.61 -1.98
C VAL A 166 22.93 -2.04 -0.79
N MET A 167 21.80 -1.36 -1.05
CA MET A 167 20.90 -0.92 0.01
C MET A 167 20.08 -2.10 0.53
N ALA A 168 20.28 -2.48 1.77
CA ALA A 168 19.51 -3.49 2.47
C ALA A 168 18.42 -2.83 3.34
N ILE A 169 17.17 -3.25 3.13
CA ILE A 169 16.02 -2.84 3.91
C ILE A 169 15.50 -4.07 4.62
N GLU A 170 15.54 -4.04 5.95
CA GLU A 170 15.12 -5.15 6.78
C GLU A 170 13.71 -4.94 7.36
N HIS A 171 13.12 -6.05 7.82
CA HIS A 171 11.87 -6.05 8.59
C HIS A 171 10.75 -5.24 7.92
N ALA A 172 10.63 -5.35 6.60
CA ALA A 172 9.49 -4.76 5.89
C ALA A 172 8.22 -5.59 6.16
N ASP A 173 7.11 -4.90 6.40
CA ASP A 173 5.84 -5.53 6.73
C ASP A 173 5.34 -6.41 5.58
N PHE A 174 4.54 -7.43 5.90
CA PHE A 174 4.02 -8.36 4.91
C PHE A 174 3.26 -7.63 3.78
N ASP A 175 2.30 -6.79 4.15
CA ASP A 175 1.53 -5.97 3.21
C ASP A 175 2.44 -4.98 2.45
N GLY A 176 3.49 -4.48 3.10
CA GLY A 176 4.46 -3.59 2.47
C GLY A 176 5.25 -4.28 1.36
N ILE A 177 5.66 -5.53 1.58
CA ILE A 177 6.40 -6.34 0.62
C ILE A 177 5.52 -6.79 -0.55
N GLU A 178 4.30 -7.23 -0.28
CA GLU A 178 3.35 -7.61 -1.34
C GLU A 178 3.03 -6.42 -2.24
N ARG A 179 2.77 -5.25 -1.64
CA ARG A 179 2.61 -4.01 -2.41
C ARG A 179 3.88 -3.68 -3.16
N LEU A 180 5.04 -3.70 -2.53
CA LEU A 180 6.30 -3.39 -3.20
C LEU A 180 6.53 -4.29 -4.43
N ALA A 181 6.21 -5.58 -4.33
CA ALA A 181 6.28 -6.51 -5.45
C ALA A 181 5.32 -6.11 -6.58
N LEU A 182 4.08 -5.75 -6.25
CA LEU A 182 3.10 -5.26 -7.22
C LEU A 182 3.54 -3.96 -7.90
N VAL A 183 4.00 -2.95 -7.14
CA VAL A 183 4.33 -1.62 -7.68
C VAL A 183 5.61 -1.65 -8.52
N THR A 184 6.61 -2.42 -8.10
CA THR A 184 7.90 -2.54 -8.80
C THR A 184 7.88 -3.61 -9.89
N GLY A 185 6.85 -4.46 -9.92
CA GLY A 185 6.70 -5.58 -10.84
C GLY A 185 7.60 -6.78 -10.53
N GLY A 186 8.27 -6.80 -9.37
CA GLY A 186 9.13 -7.88 -8.90
C GLY A 186 8.35 -9.04 -8.28
N GLU A 187 9.04 -10.15 -8.03
CA GLU A 187 8.50 -11.32 -7.33
C GLU A 187 9.11 -11.45 -5.92
N ILE A 188 8.33 -11.97 -4.97
CA ILE A 188 8.82 -12.27 -3.62
C ILE A 188 9.55 -13.61 -3.66
N VAL A 189 10.85 -13.59 -3.41
CA VAL A 189 11.69 -14.78 -3.51
C VAL A 189 12.06 -15.33 -2.13
N SER A 190 12.06 -16.66 -2.00
CA SER A 190 12.57 -17.34 -0.81
C SER A 190 13.90 -18.09 -1.03
N THR A 191 14.29 -18.31 -2.29
CA THR A 191 15.49 -19.09 -2.66
C THR A 191 16.32 -18.36 -3.70
N PHE A 192 17.63 -18.25 -3.46
CA PHE A 192 18.54 -17.43 -4.28
C PHE A 192 19.44 -18.23 -5.24
N ASP A 193 19.22 -19.54 -5.39
CA ASP A 193 20.15 -20.43 -6.10
C ASP A 193 20.16 -20.22 -7.63
N GLN A 194 19.06 -19.72 -8.20
CA GLN A 194 18.91 -19.57 -9.66
C GLN A 194 18.55 -18.12 -10.01
N PRO A 195 19.54 -17.27 -10.36
CA PRO A 195 19.29 -15.86 -10.65
C PRO A 195 18.43 -15.61 -11.89
N GLU A 196 18.53 -16.47 -12.91
CA GLU A 196 17.81 -16.31 -14.17
C GLU A 196 16.29 -16.45 -14.05
N LYS A 197 15.79 -17.10 -12.99
CA LYS A 197 14.36 -17.32 -12.77
C LYS A 197 13.70 -16.24 -11.92
N VAL A 198 14.49 -15.35 -11.32
CA VAL A 198 13.98 -14.34 -10.40
C VAL A 198 13.62 -13.08 -11.16
N LYS A 199 12.35 -12.67 -11.04
CA LYS A 199 11.91 -11.38 -11.57
C LYS A 199 12.25 -10.27 -10.58
N LEU A 200 13.24 -9.45 -10.92
CA LEU A 200 13.61 -8.27 -10.14
C LEU A 200 12.58 -7.15 -10.33
N GLY A 201 12.32 -6.40 -9.26
CA GLY A 201 11.57 -5.16 -9.31
C GLY A 201 12.41 -4.01 -9.87
N HIS A 202 11.76 -3.04 -10.50
CA HIS A 202 12.42 -1.86 -11.06
C HIS A 202 11.77 -0.56 -10.57
N CYS A 203 12.60 0.44 -10.28
CA CYS A 203 12.17 1.83 -10.13
C CYS A 203 13.27 2.82 -10.54
N ASP A 204 12.88 4.04 -10.91
CA ASP A 204 13.82 5.04 -11.41
C ASP A 204 14.67 5.67 -10.30
N LEU A 205 14.07 5.94 -9.13
CA LEU A 205 14.73 6.62 -8.03
C LEU A 205 14.26 6.07 -6.69
N ILE A 206 15.20 5.78 -5.80
CA ILE A 206 14.93 5.59 -4.37
C ILE A 206 15.67 6.65 -3.61
N GLU A 207 14.98 7.38 -2.75
CA GLU A 207 15.56 8.41 -1.90
C GLU A 207 14.99 8.34 -0.48
N GLU A 208 15.85 8.60 0.51
CA GLU A 208 15.41 8.85 1.88
C GLU A 208 14.81 10.26 1.98
N VAL A 209 13.52 10.34 2.35
CA VAL A 209 12.78 11.60 2.53
C VAL A 209 12.35 11.71 3.99
N MET A 210 12.52 12.90 4.56
CA MET A 210 12.04 13.21 5.90
C MET A 210 10.63 13.78 5.82
N ILE A 211 9.68 13.13 6.50
CA ILE A 211 8.28 13.57 6.58
C ILE A 211 7.93 13.78 8.04
N GLY A 212 7.94 15.04 8.47
CA GLY A 212 7.87 15.40 9.88
C GLY A 212 9.17 15.04 10.59
N GLU A 213 9.09 14.11 11.54
CA GLU A 213 10.25 13.65 12.34
C GLU A 213 10.78 12.29 11.87
N ASP A 214 10.01 11.58 11.03
CA ASP A 214 10.35 10.25 10.55
C ASP A 214 11.04 10.32 9.19
N THR A 215 12.00 9.42 8.96
CA THR A 215 12.59 9.19 7.64
C THR A 215 11.96 7.98 6.98
N LEU A 216 11.49 8.18 5.75
CA LEU A 216 10.84 7.18 4.90
C LEU A 216 11.67 7.00 3.64
N LEU A 217 11.57 5.82 3.03
CA LEU A 217 12.12 5.56 1.71
C LEU A 217 11.05 5.78 0.66
N ARG A 218 11.32 6.69 -0.27
CA ARG A 218 10.46 7.01 -1.40
C ARG A 218 10.95 6.31 -2.64
N PHE A 219 10.08 5.50 -3.25
CA PHE A 219 10.30 4.83 -4.52
C PHE A 219 9.59 5.62 -5.62
N GLY A 220 10.34 6.44 -6.33
CA GLY A 220 9.88 7.20 -7.49
C GLY A 220 10.04 6.42 -8.80
N GLY A 221 9.16 6.69 -9.77
CA GLY A 221 9.23 6.07 -11.10
C GLY A 221 9.07 4.56 -11.06
N VAL A 222 8.02 4.08 -10.38
CA VAL A 222 7.69 2.66 -10.29
C VAL A 222 7.12 2.13 -11.60
N ALA A 223 7.44 0.89 -11.94
CA ALA A 223 7.03 0.25 -13.19
C ALA A 223 5.49 0.24 -13.38
N LEU A 224 4.74 -0.06 -12.31
CA LEU A 224 3.30 0.16 -12.27
C LEU A 224 3.00 1.58 -11.76
N GLY A 225 2.82 2.52 -12.68
CA GLY A 225 2.36 3.89 -12.37
C GLY A 225 0.93 3.98 -11.80
N GLU A 226 0.29 2.84 -11.54
CA GLU A 226 -1.00 2.72 -10.86
C GLU A 226 -0.88 2.85 -9.35
N ALA A 227 0.31 2.57 -8.81
CA ALA A 227 0.54 2.63 -7.38
C ALA A 227 0.69 4.07 -6.88
N CYS A 228 0.15 4.32 -5.70
CA CYS A 228 0.34 5.58 -5.01
C CYS A 228 0.24 5.41 -3.50
N THR A 229 0.93 6.28 -2.78
CA THR A 229 0.85 6.34 -1.32
C THR A 229 0.26 7.66 -0.88
N ILE A 230 -0.83 7.63 -0.12
CA ILE A 230 -1.40 8.80 0.54
C ILE A 230 -0.80 8.89 1.93
N VAL A 231 -0.16 10.01 2.24
CA VAL A 231 0.35 10.30 3.57
C VAL A 231 -0.64 11.20 4.29
N ILE A 232 -1.20 10.71 5.39
CA ILE A 232 -2.11 11.46 6.27
C ILE A 232 -1.29 12.03 7.42
N ARG A 233 -1.34 13.36 7.56
CA ARG A 233 -0.73 14.14 8.63
C ARG A 233 -1.80 14.62 9.61
N GLY A 234 -1.43 14.86 10.86
CA GLY A 234 -2.39 15.34 11.85
C GLY A 234 -1.81 15.54 13.24
N ALA A 235 -2.47 16.39 14.02
CA ALA A 235 -2.01 16.76 15.36
C ALA A 235 -2.16 15.62 16.39
N THR A 236 -3.25 14.86 16.32
CA THR A 236 -3.54 13.77 17.27
C THR A 236 -3.79 12.46 16.55
N GLN A 237 -3.47 11.34 17.21
CA GLN A 237 -3.66 10.02 16.62
C GLN A 237 -5.12 9.71 16.32
N GLN A 238 -6.04 10.17 17.16
CA GLN A 238 -7.48 9.98 16.96
C GLN A 238 -7.97 10.66 15.68
N ILE A 239 -7.48 11.86 15.38
CA ILE A 239 -7.83 12.57 14.14
C ILE A 239 -7.27 11.83 12.92
N ILE A 240 -6.03 11.33 13.02
CA ILE A 240 -5.39 10.59 11.92
C ILE A 240 -6.11 9.26 11.66
N ASP A 241 -6.46 8.51 12.70
CA ASP A 241 -7.17 7.24 12.57
C ASP A 241 -8.58 7.44 12.00
N GLU A 242 -9.28 8.51 12.40
CA GLU A 242 -10.58 8.84 11.83
C GLU A 242 -10.46 9.35 10.38
N ALA A 243 -9.39 10.10 10.05
CA ALA A 243 -9.12 10.54 8.69
C ALA A 243 -8.80 9.36 7.76
N GLU A 244 -8.02 8.37 8.22
CA GLU A 244 -7.75 7.13 7.49
C GLU A 244 -9.05 6.36 7.18
N ARG A 245 -9.90 6.14 8.19
CA ARG A 245 -11.21 5.49 8.00
C ARG A 245 -12.10 6.27 7.03
N SER A 246 -12.15 7.58 7.22
CA SER A 246 -12.94 8.49 6.38
C SER A 246 -12.52 8.41 4.92
N LEU A 247 -11.21 8.41 4.67
CA LEU A 247 -10.61 8.34 3.35
C LEU A 247 -10.78 6.94 2.73
N HIS A 248 -10.61 5.88 3.52
CA HIS A 248 -10.81 4.52 3.06
C HIS A 248 -12.23 4.32 2.50
N ASP A 249 -13.26 4.78 3.20
CA ASP A 249 -14.64 4.70 2.71
C ASP A 249 -14.84 5.49 1.41
N ALA A 250 -14.22 6.66 1.29
CA ALA A 250 -14.28 7.45 0.06
C ALA A 250 -13.60 6.71 -1.10
N LEU A 251 -12.42 6.12 -0.87
CA LEU A 251 -11.71 5.31 -1.87
C LEU A 251 -12.52 4.07 -2.29
N CYS A 252 -13.19 3.39 -1.35
CA CYS A 252 -14.05 2.25 -1.66
C CYS A 252 -15.23 2.63 -2.56
N VAL A 253 -15.92 3.74 -2.26
CA VAL A 253 -17.03 4.22 -3.09
C VAL A 253 -16.52 4.63 -4.47
N LEU A 254 -15.44 5.42 -4.54
CA LEU A 254 -14.87 5.85 -5.82
C LEU A 254 -14.38 4.67 -6.67
N ALA A 255 -13.73 3.67 -6.07
CA ALA A 255 -13.30 2.46 -6.77
C ALA A 255 -14.50 1.65 -7.32
N ALA A 256 -15.61 1.63 -6.59
CA ALA A 256 -16.86 1.04 -7.09
C ALA A 256 -17.45 1.89 -8.24
N THR A 257 -17.43 3.22 -8.14
CA THR A 257 -17.90 4.13 -9.20
C THR A 257 -17.07 4.03 -10.49
N VAL A 258 -15.78 3.70 -10.39
CA VAL A 258 -14.96 3.43 -11.59
C VAL A 258 -15.41 2.16 -12.31
N ARG A 259 -15.99 1.19 -11.60
CA ARG A 259 -16.57 -0.03 -12.20
C ARG A 259 -18.01 0.19 -12.68
N GLU A 260 -18.80 0.92 -11.91
CA GLU A 260 -20.19 1.28 -12.19
C GLU A 260 -20.31 2.81 -12.24
N THR A 261 -20.33 3.36 -13.45
CA THR A 261 -20.23 4.81 -13.68
C THR A 261 -21.55 5.55 -13.51
N SER A 262 -22.64 4.83 -13.22
CA SER A 262 -23.95 5.39 -12.97
C SER A 262 -23.98 6.16 -11.65
N ILE A 263 -24.45 7.42 -11.70
CA ILE A 263 -24.71 8.25 -10.52
C ILE A 263 -26.20 8.51 -10.33
N VAL A 264 -26.59 8.71 -9.07
CA VAL A 264 -27.95 9.08 -8.67
C VAL A 264 -27.92 10.30 -7.76
N TYR A 265 -29.01 11.07 -7.74
CA TYR A 265 -29.11 12.25 -6.90
C TYR A 265 -29.36 11.87 -5.44
N GLY A 266 -28.41 12.20 -4.56
CA GLY A 266 -28.54 11.96 -3.12
C GLY A 266 -29.42 12.98 -2.40
N GLY A 267 -29.27 13.06 -1.07
CA GLY A 267 -29.96 14.04 -0.22
C GLY A 267 -31.47 13.85 -0.13
N GLY A 268 -31.95 12.59 -0.23
CA GLY A 268 -33.38 12.26 -0.20
C GLY A 268 -34.07 12.33 -1.56
N CYS A 269 -33.38 12.75 -2.63
CA CYS A 269 -33.99 12.88 -3.96
C CYS A 269 -34.33 11.51 -4.56
N SER A 270 -33.37 10.58 -4.54
CA SER A 270 -33.59 9.22 -5.06
C SER A 270 -34.60 8.45 -4.22
N GLU A 271 -34.52 8.60 -2.89
CA GLU A 271 -35.46 8.00 -1.94
C GLU A 271 -36.89 8.51 -2.17
N MET A 272 -37.07 9.82 -2.35
CA MET A 272 -38.38 10.40 -2.67
C MET A 272 -38.92 9.91 -4.01
N LEU A 273 -38.08 9.82 -5.04
CA LEU A 273 -38.49 9.31 -6.34
C LEU A 273 -38.95 7.85 -6.24
N MET A 274 -38.23 7.01 -5.49
CA MET A 274 -38.62 5.63 -5.23
C MET A 274 -39.92 5.56 -4.42
N ALA A 275 -40.07 6.38 -3.38
CA ALA A 275 -41.28 6.44 -2.56
C ALA A 275 -42.51 6.83 -3.40
N CYS A 276 -42.42 7.86 -4.25
CA CYS A 276 -43.50 8.24 -5.15
C CYS A 276 -43.86 7.12 -6.15
N ALA A 277 -42.86 6.41 -6.68
CA ALA A 277 -43.10 5.30 -7.60
C ALA A 277 -43.82 4.13 -6.90
N VAL A 278 -43.37 3.75 -5.69
CA VAL A 278 -44.02 2.69 -4.90
C VAL A 278 -45.43 3.10 -4.49
N GLN A 279 -45.65 4.36 -4.11
CA GLN A 279 -46.97 4.87 -3.74
C GLN A 279 -47.95 4.86 -4.94
N ALA A 280 -47.48 5.19 -6.13
CA ALA A 280 -48.28 5.12 -7.35
C ALA A 280 -48.67 3.67 -7.71
N GLU A 281 -47.79 2.69 -7.46
CA GLU A 281 -48.10 1.27 -7.65
C GLU A 281 -48.97 0.70 -6.51
N ALA A 282 -48.81 1.18 -5.28
CA ALA A 282 -49.67 0.81 -4.16
C ALA A 282 -51.14 1.19 -4.44
N ALA A 283 -51.37 2.37 -5.03
CA ALA A 283 -52.71 2.82 -5.41
C ALA A 283 -53.38 1.94 -6.49
N LYS A 284 -52.60 1.20 -7.29
CA LYS A 284 -53.12 0.27 -8.32
C LYS A 284 -53.32 -1.14 -7.78
N THR A 285 -52.66 -1.49 -6.68
CA THR A 285 -52.66 -2.83 -6.12
C THR A 285 -53.81 -2.98 -5.13
N PRO A 286 -54.72 -3.95 -5.29
CA PRO A 286 -55.81 -4.16 -4.34
C PRO A 286 -55.37 -4.99 -3.13
N GLY A 287 -55.97 -4.73 -1.97
CA GLY A 287 -55.88 -5.60 -0.80
C GLY A 287 -54.80 -5.21 0.23
N LYS A 288 -54.40 -6.18 1.06
CA LYS A 288 -53.49 -5.96 2.19
C LYS A 288 -52.05 -5.67 1.77
N GLU A 289 -51.68 -6.08 0.56
CA GLU A 289 -50.34 -5.85 -0.01
C GLU A 289 -50.09 -4.36 -0.24
N ALA A 290 -51.11 -3.60 -0.65
CA ALA A 290 -51.00 -2.15 -0.82
C ALA A 290 -50.65 -1.43 0.49
N VAL A 291 -51.19 -1.90 1.64
CA VAL A 291 -50.84 -1.33 2.95
C VAL A 291 -49.36 -1.56 3.28
N ALA A 292 -48.80 -2.70 2.89
CA ALA A 292 -47.37 -2.98 3.04
C ALA A 292 -46.51 -2.13 2.09
N MET A 293 -46.97 -1.91 0.86
CA MET A 293 -46.29 -1.03 -0.11
C MET A 293 -46.33 0.45 0.33
N GLU A 294 -47.45 0.93 0.88
CA GLU A 294 -47.54 2.26 1.47
C GLU A 294 -46.62 2.42 2.68
N ALA A 295 -46.50 1.38 3.51
CA ALA A 295 -45.55 1.36 4.61
C ALA A 295 -44.10 1.40 4.11
N PHE A 296 -43.78 0.69 3.03
CA PHE A 296 -42.46 0.72 2.38
C PHE A 296 -42.13 2.09 1.80
N ALA A 297 -43.09 2.75 1.13
CA ALA A 297 -42.89 4.11 0.59
C ALA A 297 -42.69 5.16 1.69
N ARG A 298 -43.17 4.90 2.92
CA ARG A 298 -43.02 5.80 4.07
C ARG A 298 -41.70 5.62 4.82
N ALA A 299 -41.15 4.40 4.79
CA ALA A 299 -39.89 4.04 5.44
C ALA A 299 -38.69 4.67 4.72
#